data_AF-A0ABD3FWN0-F1
#
_entry.id   AF-A0ABD3FWN0-F1
#
_cell.length_a   1.000
_cell.length_b   1.000
_cell.length_c   1.000
_cell.angle_alpha   90.00
_cell.angle_beta   90.00
_cell.angle_gamma   90.00
#
_symmetry.space_group_name_H-M   'P 1'
#
loop_
_entity.id
_entity.type
_entity.pdbx_description
1 polymer ?
#
loop_
_entity_poly.entity_id
_entity_poly.type
_entity_poly.pdbx_seq_one_letter_code
_entity_poly.pdbx_strand_id
1 'polypeptide(L)'
;MTDWYIENLYLLAVVLGISPVVFVATFVVISMRVRRQFIGAAAERRKTSDTPEVALIKAHTRMIRLLSVVGILLQAVLVVSITKLPSSSSTYSLALIRPVINLCVFILGFMTNTHAAFRLAYMLLLGHIVVFDVIAEVSFSMVIYCMQMESMQCGDSALSLSLNQLNSLKRRELASLFLCPWVALEASYLCVAIGFCSSRYSARKLSLSRPTFNLRAALLAHFPVHPQSTSPTPKRSRFAV
;
A
#
# COMPACT_ATOMS: atom_id res chain seq x y z
N MET A 1 9.23 38.45 -12.27
CA MET A 1 7.91 37.85 -11.97
C MET A 1 8.02 36.39 -12.38
N THR A 2 8.22 35.48 -11.44
CA THR A 2 8.22 34.04 -11.76
C THR A 2 6.77 33.60 -11.96
N ASP A 3 6.53 32.80 -13.00
CA ASP A 3 5.20 32.30 -13.32
C ASP A 3 4.82 31.22 -12.29
N TRP A 4 3.87 31.52 -11.41
CA TRP A 4 3.41 30.61 -10.35
C TRP A 4 2.99 29.24 -10.91
N TYR A 5 2.51 29.22 -12.16
CA TYR A 5 2.12 28.00 -12.85
C TYR A 5 3.32 27.09 -13.12
N ILE A 6 4.43 27.65 -13.60
CA ILE A 6 5.67 26.91 -13.89
C ILE A 6 6.30 26.38 -12.60
N GLU A 7 6.32 27.19 -11.53
CA GLU A 7 6.82 26.75 -10.22
C GLU A 7 5.98 25.57 -9.68
N ASN A 8 4.66 25.63 -9.84
CA ASN A 8 3.77 24.58 -9.38
C ASN A 8 3.92 23.29 -10.20
N LEU A 9 4.07 23.40 -11.53
CA LEU A 9 4.36 22.25 -12.38
C LEU A 9 5.69 21.58 -12.00
N TYR A 10 6.73 22.38 -11.75
CA TYR A 10 8.02 21.84 -11.31
C TYR A 10 7.89 21.11 -9.97
N LEU A 11 7.18 21.69 -9.01
CA LEU A 11 6.93 21.08 -7.71
C LEU A 11 6.19 19.73 -7.84
N LEU A 12 5.13 19.68 -8.65
CA LEU A 12 4.37 18.45 -8.91
C LEU A 12 5.25 17.39 -9.59
N ALA A 13 6.05 17.78 -10.58
CA ALA A 13 6.98 16.88 -11.27
C ALA A 13 8.01 16.29 -10.30
N VAL A 14 8.58 17.11 -9.42
CA VAL A 14 9.53 16.66 -8.39
C VAL A 14 8.86 15.68 -7.42
N VAL A 15 7.69 16.04 -6.87
CA VAL A 15 6.97 15.20 -5.90
C VAL A 15 6.58 13.84 -6.49
N LEU A 16 6.01 13.84 -7.70
CA LEU A 16 5.65 12.62 -8.41
C LEU A 16 6.88 11.82 -8.84
N GLY A 17 7.99 12.48 -9.19
CA GLY A 17 9.23 11.84 -9.61
C GLY A 17 10.05 11.21 -8.48
N ILE A 18 10.03 11.78 -7.27
CA ILE A 18 10.73 11.21 -6.11
C ILE A 18 10.07 9.91 -5.65
N SER A 19 8.74 9.79 -5.78
CA SER A 19 8.00 8.60 -5.33
C SER A 19 8.52 7.27 -5.94
N PRO A 20 8.67 7.13 -7.27
CA PRO A 20 9.32 5.97 -7.88
C PRO A 20 10.75 5.70 -7.42
N VAL A 21 11.54 6.75 -7.18
CA VAL A 21 12.92 6.62 -6.67
C VAL A 21 12.92 5.99 -5.28
N VAL A 22 12.02 6.46 -4.41
CA VAL A 22 11.84 5.91 -3.06
C VAL A 22 11.35 4.47 -3.12
N PHE A 23 10.41 4.14 -4.02
CA PHE A 23 9.98 2.76 -4.26
C PHE A 23 11.16 1.84 -4.63
N VAL A 24 12.01 2.26 -5.58
CA VAL A 24 13.17 1.46 -5.99
C VAL A 24 14.14 1.27 -4.82
N ALA A 25 14.41 2.34 -4.06
CA ALA A 25 15.27 2.25 -2.88
C ALA A 25 14.70 1.29 -1.84
N THR A 26 13.41 1.36 -1.53
CA THR A 26 12.77 0.44 -0.58
C THR A 26 12.72 -0.99 -1.09
N PHE A 27 12.47 -1.18 -2.39
CA PHE A 27 12.49 -2.49 -3.03
C PHE A 27 13.86 -3.17 -2.88
N VAL A 28 14.94 -2.42 -3.15
CA VAL A 28 16.32 -2.90 -2.99
C VAL A 28 16.60 -3.25 -1.53
N VAL A 29 16.23 -2.39 -0.58
CA VAL A 29 16.44 -2.65 0.86
C VAL A 29 15.68 -3.89 1.32
N ILE A 30 14.41 -4.04 0.94
CA ILE A 30 13.58 -5.20 1.28
C ILE A 30 14.20 -6.46 0.68
N SER A 31 14.58 -6.43 -0.60
CA SER A 31 15.21 -7.56 -1.30
C SER A 31 16.51 -8.00 -0.64
N MET A 32 17.38 -7.04 -0.27
CA MET A 32 18.62 -7.35 0.47
C MET A 32 18.33 -7.96 1.83
N ARG A 33 17.36 -7.43 2.58
CA ARG A 33 16.99 -7.97 3.90
C ARG A 33 16.42 -9.38 3.81
N VAL A 34 15.55 -9.63 2.84
CA VAL A 34 15.03 -10.98 2.58
C VAL A 34 16.19 -11.90 2.21
N ARG A 35 17.05 -11.53 1.25
CA ARG A 35 18.19 -12.38 0.85
C ARG A 35 19.09 -12.75 2.02
N ARG A 36 19.40 -11.79 2.92
CA ARG A 36 20.20 -12.05 4.13
C ARG A 36 19.55 -13.02 5.10
N GLN A 37 18.22 -13.09 5.16
CA GLN A 37 17.50 -14.04 6.02
C GLN A 37 17.50 -15.48 5.49
N PHE A 38 17.83 -15.68 4.21
CA PHE A 38 17.80 -16.98 3.55
C PHE A 38 19.19 -17.53 3.22
N ILE A 39 20.27 -16.82 3.61
CA ILE A 39 21.65 -17.22 3.38
C ILE A 39 22.37 -17.33 4.73
N GLY A 40 23.20 -18.36 4.90
CA GLY A 40 24.04 -18.56 6.09
C GLY A 40 23.30 -19.05 7.34
N ALA A 41 23.88 -18.83 8.53
CA ALA A 41 23.37 -19.31 9.83
C ALA A 41 21.93 -18.86 10.17
N ALA A 42 21.42 -17.81 9.51
CA ALA A 42 20.04 -17.36 9.65
C ALA A 42 19.04 -18.33 8.98
N ALA A 43 19.44 -19.03 7.92
CA ALA A 43 18.64 -20.06 7.28
C ALA A 43 18.50 -21.31 8.16
N GLU A 44 19.58 -21.70 8.84
CA GLU A 44 19.59 -22.85 9.76
C GLU A 44 18.69 -22.66 10.98
N ARG A 45 18.53 -21.42 11.46
CA ARG A 45 17.63 -21.10 12.58
C ARG A 45 16.16 -20.95 12.18
N ARG A 46 15.82 -21.08 10.91
CA ARG A 46 14.49 -20.72 10.38
C ARG A 46 13.49 -21.88 10.51
N LYS A 47 12.51 -21.74 11.38
CA LYS A 47 11.40 -22.71 11.57
C LYS A 47 10.24 -22.54 10.57
N THR A 48 10.37 -21.69 9.55
CA THR A 48 9.29 -21.35 8.61
C THR A 48 9.51 -21.98 7.24
N SER A 49 8.48 -22.62 6.66
CA SER A 49 8.56 -23.25 5.34
C SER A 49 8.44 -22.29 4.14
N ASP A 50 8.54 -20.98 4.37
CA ASP A 50 8.36 -19.97 3.31
C ASP A 50 9.60 -19.92 2.40
N THR A 51 9.39 -19.87 1.07
CA THR A 51 10.44 -19.61 0.07
C THR A 51 10.85 -18.12 0.08
N PRO A 52 12.04 -17.75 -0.44
CA PRO A 52 12.47 -16.35 -0.52
C PRO A 52 11.48 -15.47 -1.28
N GLU A 53 10.86 -15.99 -2.34
CA GLU A 53 9.82 -15.31 -3.10
C GLU A 53 8.59 -14.98 -2.25
N VAL A 54 8.09 -15.95 -1.48
CA VAL A 54 6.92 -15.75 -0.62
C VAL A 54 7.23 -14.77 0.50
N ALA A 55 8.44 -14.80 1.07
CA ALA A 55 8.86 -13.83 2.07
C ALA A 55 8.95 -12.41 1.51
N LEU A 56 9.42 -12.25 0.27
CA LEU A 56 9.46 -10.97 -0.43
C LEU A 56 8.05 -10.42 -0.66
N ILE A 57 7.13 -11.25 -1.18
CA ILE A 57 5.72 -10.90 -1.37
C ILE A 57 5.07 -10.46 -0.05
N LYS A 58 5.31 -11.20 1.05
CA LYS A 58 4.82 -10.84 2.39
C LYS A 58 5.38 -9.50 2.88
N ALA A 59 6.66 -9.22 2.61
CA ALA A 59 7.28 -7.95 2.98
C ALA A 59 6.65 -6.76 2.24
N HIS A 60 6.47 -6.86 0.93
CA HIS A 60 5.78 -5.82 0.14
C HIS A 60 4.30 -5.68 0.52
N THR A 61 3.61 -6.78 0.86
CA THR A 61 2.26 -6.72 1.41
C THR A 61 2.19 -5.95 2.74
N ARG A 62 3.19 -6.12 3.61
CA ARG A 62 3.29 -5.32 4.85
C ARG A 62 3.56 -3.86 4.54
N MET A 63 4.40 -3.58 3.55
CA MET A 63 4.70 -2.22 3.11
C MET A 63 3.44 -1.50 2.63
N ILE A 64 2.63 -2.14 1.78
CA ILE A 64 1.32 -1.61 1.36
C ILE A 64 0.47 -1.29 2.58
N ARG A 65 0.31 -2.22 3.52
CA ARG A 65 -0.50 -1.98 4.73
C ARG A 65 0.01 -0.79 5.55
N LEU A 66 1.32 -0.65 5.73
CA LEU A 66 1.91 0.49 6.43
C LEU A 66 1.62 1.80 5.70
N LEU A 67 1.84 1.85 4.39
CA LEU A 67 1.54 3.03 3.59
C LEU A 67 0.04 3.35 3.55
N SER A 68 -0.83 2.34 3.52
CA SER A 68 -2.28 2.51 3.63
C SER A 68 -2.68 3.11 4.98
N VAL A 69 -2.02 2.74 6.09
CA VAL A 69 -2.25 3.39 7.39
C VAL A 69 -1.86 4.87 7.33
N VAL A 70 -0.71 5.20 6.73
CA VAL A 70 -0.30 6.60 6.53
C VAL A 70 -1.34 7.36 5.70
N GLY A 71 -1.86 6.74 4.63
CA GLY A 71 -2.93 7.31 3.81
C GLY A 71 -4.22 7.56 4.61
N ILE A 72 -4.63 6.60 5.45
CA ILE A 72 -5.80 6.75 6.35
C ILE A 72 -5.58 7.94 7.30
N LEU A 73 -4.39 8.08 7.88
CA LEU A 73 -4.07 9.22 8.76
C LEU A 73 -4.18 10.56 8.01
N LEU A 74 -3.65 10.65 6.79
CA LEU A 74 -3.76 11.86 5.96
C LEU A 74 -5.21 12.23 5.63
N GLN A 75 -6.07 11.24 5.39
CA GLN A 75 -7.50 11.49 5.14
C GLN A 75 -8.26 11.82 6.43
N ALA A 76 -7.94 11.18 7.56
CA ALA A 76 -8.51 11.51 8.85
C ALA A 76 -8.21 12.97 9.26
N VAL A 77 -6.98 13.43 9.04
CA VAL A 77 -6.60 14.84 9.24
C VAL A 77 -7.43 15.78 8.37
N LEU A 78 -7.71 15.40 7.12
CA LEU A 78 -8.55 16.22 6.24
C LEU A 78 -10.01 16.26 6.71
N VAL A 79 -10.58 15.12 7.13
CA VAL A 79 -11.93 15.09 7.71
C VAL A 79 -12.01 16.03 8.90
N VAL A 80 -11.06 15.95 9.84
CA VAL A 80 -11.00 16.83 11.02
C VAL A 80 -10.83 18.30 10.63
N SER A 81 -10.10 18.58 9.54
CA SER A 81 -9.91 19.94 9.06
C SER A 81 -11.20 20.51 8.45
N ILE A 82 -11.94 19.69 7.70
CA ILE A 82 -13.22 20.08 7.09
C ILE A 82 -14.31 20.24 8.14
N THR A 83 -14.40 19.35 9.13
CA THR A 83 -15.44 19.42 10.18
C THR A 83 -15.30 20.61 11.11
N LYS A 84 -14.11 21.24 11.16
CA LYS A 84 -13.85 22.47 11.91
C LYS A 84 -14.30 23.74 11.18
N LEU A 85 -14.69 23.65 9.91
CA LEU A 85 -15.17 24.80 9.13
C LEU A 85 -16.66 25.06 9.42
N PRO A 86 -17.08 26.34 9.48
CA PRO A 86 -18.48 26.69 9.77
C PRO A 86 -19.44 26.13 8.71
N SER A 87 -20.55 25.56 9.17
CA SER A 87 -21.44 24.67 8.42
C SER A 87 -22.41 25.34 7.44
N SER A 88 -22.21 26.61 7.09
CA SER A 88 -23.23 27.42 6.40
C SER A 88 -23.28 27.28 4.88
N SER A 89 -22.46 26.42 4.26
CA SER A 89 -22.46 26.24 2.80
C SER A 89 -22.76 24.80 2.39
N SER A 90 -23.61 24.64 1.38
CA SER A 90 -23.96 23.38 0.70
C SER A 90 -22.74 22.62 0.15
N THR A 91 -21.57 23.26 0.13
CA THR A 91 -20.27 22.70 -0.23
C THR A 91 -19.76 21.65 0.77
N TYR A 92 -20.23 21.65 2.02
CA TYR A 92 -19.76 20.74 3.08
C TYR A 92 -19.99 19.25 2.76
N SER A 93 -21.17 18.90 2.23
CA SER A 93 -21.50 17.52 1.87
C SER A 93 -20.66 17.01 0.70
N LEU A 94 -20.31 17.87 -0.27
CA LEU A 94 -19.43 17.51 -1.39
C LEU A 94 -17.95 17.47 -0.96
N ALA A 95 -17.53 18.33 -0.03
CA ALA A 95 -16.16 18.38 0.48
C ALA A 95 -15.77 17.11 1.27
N LEU A 96 -16.72 16.47 1.96
CA LEU A 96 -16.49 15.24 2.71
C LEU A 96 -16.47 13.96 1.86
N ILE A 97 -17.06 13.97 0.67
CA ILE A 97 -17.12 12.78 -0.19
C ILE A 97 -15.71 12.29 -0.55
N ARG A 98 -14.81 13.20 -0.93
CA ARG A 98 -13.43 12.87 -1.32
C ARG A 98 -12.63 12.19 -0.20
N PRO A 99 -12.50 12.75 1.02
CA PRO A 99 -11.77 12.07 2.09
C PRO A 99 -12.42 10.74 2.51
N VAL A 100 -13.74 10.62 2.49
CA VAL A 100 -14.45 9.37 2.82
C VAL A 100 -14.17 8.29 1.77
N ILE A 101 -14.30 8.61 0.49
CA ILE A 101 -13.95 7.68 -0.60
C ILE A 101 -12.48 7.26 -0.48
N ASN A 102 -11.57 8.22 -0.30
CA ASN A 102 -10.14 7.93 -0.19
C ASN A 102 -9.84 7.01 1.02
N LEU A 103 -10.53 7.19 2.15
CA LEU A 103 -10.39 6.33 3.32
C LEU A 103 -10.84 4.89 3.02
N CYS A 104 -11.98 4.72 2.34
CA CYS A 104 -12.42 3.41 1.84
C CYS A 104 -11.40 2.77 0.90
N VAL A 105 -10.81 3.57 0.00
CA VAL A 105 -9.75 3.09 -0.90
C VAL A 105 -8.55 2.60 -0.10
N PHE A 106 -8.04 3.36 0.87
CA PHE A 106 -6.90 2.90 1.69
C PHE A 106 -7.22 1.65 2.52
N ILE A 107 -8.47 1.43 2.95
CA ILE A 107 -8.88 0.18 3.59
C ILE A 107 -8.74 -1.02 2.63
N LEU A 108 -9.00 -0.85 1.33
CA LEU A 108 -8.78 -1.92 0.34
C LEU A 108 -7.31 -2.38 0.28
N GLY A 109 -6.36 -1.52 0.66
CA GLY A 109 -4.94 -1.87 0.79
C GLY A 109 -4.68 -3.10 1.67
N PHE A 110 -5.52 -3.34 2.68
CA PHE A 110 -5.42 -4.50 3.58
C PHE A 110 -5.86 -5.82 2.92
N MET A 111 -6.67 -5.72 1.86
CA MET A 111 -7.26 -6.85 1.14
C MET A 111 -6.46 -7.25 -0.11
N THR A 112 -5.38 -6.54 -0.44
CA THR A 112 -4.55 -6.75 -1.64
C THR A 112 -3.92 -8.15 -1.73
N ASN A 113 -3.78 -8.86 -0.62
CA ASN A 113 -3.26 -10.23 -0.59
C ASN A 113 -4.33 -11.32 -0.73
N THR A 114 -5.62 -10.96 -0.84
CA THR A 114 -6.73 -11.92 -0.90
C THR A 114 -7.12 -12.30 -2.32
N HIS A 115 -7.42 -11.30 -3.18
CA HIS A 115 -7.89 -11.51 -4.54
C HIS A 115 -7.26 -10.53 -5.53
N ALA A 116 -7.10 -10.94 -6.79
CA ALA A 116 -6.55 -10.09 -7.85
C ALA A 116 -7.43 -8.86 -8.11
N ALA A 117 -8.76 -9.02 -8.06
CA ALA A 117 -9.71 -7.93 -8.23
C ALA A 117 -9.47 -6.78 -7.23
N PHE A 118 -9.17 -7.10 -5.95
CA PHE A 118 -8.88 -6.07 -4.96
C PHE A 118 -7.58 -5.30 -5.27
N ARG A 119 -6.55 -5.98 -5.80
CA ARG A 119 -5.31 -5.29 -6.21
C ARG A 119 -5.54 -4.36 -7.39
N LEU A 120 -6.28 -4.83 -8.40
CA LEU A 120 -6.62 -4.03 -9.58
C LEU A 120 -7.49 -2.83 -9.22
N ALA A 121 -8.57 -3.05 -8.46
CA ALA A 121 -9.44 -1.99 -7.97
C ALA A 121 -8.63 -0.97 -7.15
N TYR A 122 -7.74 -1.44 -6.27
CA TYR A 122 -6.91 -0.56 -5.47
C TYR A 122 -5.99 0.32 -6.33
N MET A 123 -5.32 -0.25 -7.35
CA MET A 123 -4.49 0.55 -8.26
C MET A 123 -5.30 1.59 -9.05
N LEU A 124 -6.45 1.20 -9.60
CA LEU A 124 -7.32 2.11 -10.34
C LEU A 124 -7.81 3.26 -9.46
N LEU A 125 -8.25 2.94 -8.24
CA LEU A 125 -8.75 3.93 -7.29
C LEU A 125 -7.64 4.83 -6.75
N LEU A 126 -6.40 4.34 -6.61
CA LEU A 126 -5.24 5.19 -6.33
C LEU A 126 -4.97 6.19 -7.46
N GLY A 127 -5.15 5.77 -8.72
CA GLY A 127 -5.05 6.68 -9.88
C GLY A 127 -6.09 7.80 -9.82
N HIS A 128 -7.34 7.47 -9.47
CA HIS A 128 -8.37 8.47 -9.21
C HIS A 128 -7.93 9.46 -8.10
N ILE A 129 -7.40 8.97 -6.97
CA ILE A 129 -6.89 9.85 -5.91
C ILE A 129 -5.83 10.82 -6.45
N VAL A 130 -4.83 10.34 -7.19
CA VAL A 130 -3.79 11.20 -7.77
C VAL A 130 -4.39 12.33 -8.62
N VAL A 131 -5.35 12.02 -9.50
CA VAL A 131 -5.99 13.04 -10.36
C VAL A 131 -6.69 14.11 -9.53
N PHE A 132 -7.50 13.71 -8.54
CA PHE A 132 -8.22 14.67 -7.70
C PHE A 132 -7.30 15.45 -6.77
N ASP A 133 -6.22 14.83 -6.29
CA ASP A 133 -5.21 15.48 -5.46
C ASP A 133 -4.42 16.53 -6.26
N VAL A 134 -4.10 16.27 -7.54
CA VAL A 134 -3.48 17.27 -8.43
C VAL A 134 -4.42 18.45 -8.66
N ILE A 135 -5.69 18.20 -8.97
CA ILE A 135 -6.69 19.27 -9.20
C ILE A 135 -6.83 20.15 -7.95
N ALA A 136 -6.90 19.53 -6.78
CA ALA A 136 -7.00 20.24 -5.51
C ALA A 136 -5.74 21.05 -5.20
N GLU A 137 -4.56 20.49 -5.42
CA GLU A 137 -3.28 21.17 -5.24
C GLU A 137 -3.18 22.42 -6.13
N VAL A 138 -3.47 22.30 -7.42
CA VAL A 138 -3.45 23.43 -8.37
C VAL A 138 -4.46 24.51 -7.95
N SER A 139 -5.65 24.11 -7.51
CA SER A 139 -6.69 25.03 -7.03
C SER A 139 -6.23 25.78 -5.78
N PHE A 140 -5.62 25.10 -4.81
CA PHE A 140 -5.07 25.75 -3.62
C PHE A 140 -3.91 26.69 -3.97
N SER A 141 -3.03 26.30 -4.88
CA SER A 141 -1.92 27.14 -5.36
C SER A 141 -2.40 28.43 -6.01
N MET A 142 -3.44 28.37 -6.84
CA MET A 142 -4.06 29.53 -7.45
C MET A 142 -4.65 30.48 -6.39
N VAL A 143 -5.38 29.95 -5.39
CA VAL A 143 -5.97 30.77 -4.32
C VAL A 143 -4.88 31.40 -3.44
N ILE A 144 -3.84 30.65 -3.07
CA ILE A 144 -2.71 31.16 -2.28
C ILE A 144 -2.03 32.30 -3.02
N TYR A 145 -1.72 32.13 -4.31
CA TYR A 145 -1.08 33.14 -5.13
C TYR A 145 -1.95 34.41 -5.22
N CYS A 146 -3.25 34.26 -5.47
CA CYS A 146 -4.19 35.37 -5.51
C CYS A 146 -4.21 36.13 -4.16
N MET A 147 -4.29 35.43 -3.02
CA MET A 147 -4.30 36.07 -1.70
C MET A 147 -3.00 36.82 -1.38
N GLN A 148 -1.87 36.32 -1.89
CA GLN A 148 -0.56 36.96 -1.72
C GLN A 148 -0.37 38.20 -2.60
N MET A 149 -0.94 38.21 -3.82
CA MET A 149 -0.80 39.30 -4.79
C MET A 149 -1.86 40.40 -4.63
N GLU A 150 -3.13 40.07 -4.38
CA GLU A 150 -4.24 41.04 -4.45
C GLU A 150 -4.84 41.41 -3.09
N SER A 151 -4.24 40.94 -1.99
CA SER A 151 -4.56 41.23 -0.60
C SER A 151 -6.00 40.93 -0.11
N MET A 152 -7.07 41.02 -0.93
CA MET A 152 -8.46 40.73 -0.49
C MET A 152 -9.49 40.36 -1.59
N GLN A 153 -9.19 40.41 -2.91
CA GLN A 153 -10.22 40.22 -3.96
C GLN A 153 -10.26 38.84 -4.64
N CYS A 154 -9.80 37.78 -3.98
CA CYS A 154 -10.02 36.41 -4.44
C CYS A 154 -11.46 36.02 -4.08
N GLY A 155 -12.34 35.89 -5.08
CA GLY A 155 -13.80 35.84 -4.92
C GLY A 155 -14.39 34.99 -3.78
N ASP A 156 -15.66 35.25 -3.45
CA ASP A 156 -16.44 34.82 -2.25
C ASP A 156 -16.28 33.37 -1.75
N SER A 157 -15.76 32.46 -2.56
CA SER A 157 -15.49 31.07 -2.18
C SER A 157 -14.26 30.91 -1.26
N ALA A 158 -13.30 31.85 -1.33
CA ALA A 158 -12.02 31.77 -0.61
C ALA A 158 -12.01 32.48 0.75
N LEU A 159 -13.07 33.22 1.09
CA LEU A 159 -13.11 34.15 2.22
C LEU A 159 -13.16 33.51 3.63
N SER A 160 -13.26 32.19 3.77
CA SER A 160 -13.36 31.53 5.08
C SER A 160 -12.06 30.89 5.60
N LEU A 161 -11.05 30.70 4.74
CA LEU A 161 -9.82 29.99 5.10
C LEU A 161 -8.63 30.96 5.14
N SER A 162 -7.87 30.92 6.24
CA SER A 162 -6.63 31.67 6.36
C SER A 162 -5.53 31.09 5.45
N LEU A 163 -4.58 31.94 5.04
CA LEU A 163 -3.42 31.55 4.21
C LEU A 163 -2.59 30.41 4.85
N ASN A 164 -2.53 30.35 6.18
CA ASN A 164 -1.87 29.25 6.90
C ASN A 164 -2.60 27.92 6.75
N GLN A 165 -3.94 27.93 6.79
CA GLN A 165 -4.75 26.73 6.58
C GLN A 165 -4.63 26.22 5.14
N LEU A 166 -4.69 27.13 4.16
CA LEU A 166 -4.49 26.81 2.74
C LEU A 166 -3.12 26.17 2.49
N ASN A 167 -2.04 26.73 3.05
CA ASN A 167 -0.70 26.15 2.95
C ASN A 167 -0.59 24.77 3.62
N SER A 168 -1.25 24.58 4.77
CA SER A 168 -1.30 23.28 5.44
C SER A 168 -2.03 22.23 4.59
N LEU A 169 -3.15 22.60 3.97
CA LEU A 169 -3.90 21.73 3.06
C LEU A 169 -3.08 21.40 1.82
N LYS A 170 -2.43 22.38 1.19
CA LYS A 170 -1.50 22.17 0.06
C LYS A 170 -0.40 21.17 0.41
N ARG A 171 0.27 21.31 1.55
CA ARG A 171 1.32 20.37 1.99
C ARG A 171 0.78 18.94 2.16
N ARG A 172 -0.44 18.80 2.68
CA ARG A 172 -1.10 17.50 2.81
C ARG A 172 -1.40 16.88 1.44
N GLU A 173 -1.89 17.68 0.47
CA GLU A 173 -2.09 17.21 -0.91
C GLU A 173 -0.78 16.73 -1.53
N LEU A 174 0.31 17.47 -1.37
CA LEU A 174 1.63 17.07 -1.85
C LEU A 174 2.13 15.78 -1.18
N ALA A 175 1.88 15.59 0.12
CA ALA A 175 2.20 14.33 0.81
C ALA A 175 1.39 13.15 0.28
N SER A 176 0.11 13.37 -0.05
CA SER A 176 -0.76 12.36 -0.67
C SER A 176 -0.29 12.02 -2.10
N LEU A 177 0.07 13.04 -2.90
CA LEU A 177 0.64 12.89 -4.23
C LEU A 177 2.00 12.18 -4.25
N PHE A 178 2.79 12.32 -3.20
CA PHE A 178 4.00 11.53 -3.01
C PHE A 178 3.67 10.07 -2.65
N LEU A 179 2.71 9.85 -1.74
CA LEU A 179 2.38 8.53 -1.20
C LEU A 179 1.68 7.63 -2.24
N CYS A 180 0.70 8.15 -2.98
CA CYS A 180 -0.17 7.35 -3.84
C CYS A 180 0.58 6.62 -4.97
N PRO A 181 1.48 7.24 -5.74
CA PRO A 181 2.25 6.54 -6.77
C PRO A 181 3.18 5.47 -6.16
N TRP A 182 3.75 5.72 -4.98
CA TRP A 182 4.57 4.72 -4.29
C TRP A 182 3.74 3.49 -3.93
N VAL A 183 2.57 3.69 -3.33
CA VAL A 183 1.64 2.60 -3.02
C VAL A 183 1.19 1.87 -4.30
N ALA A 184 0.95 2.60 -5.39
CA ALA A 184 0.56 2.00 -6.65
C ALA A 184 1.66 1.11 -7.23
N LEU A 185 2.93 1.49 -7.10
CA LEU A 185 4.09 0.67 -7.51
C LEU A 185 4.25 -0.58 -6.64
N GLU A 186 4.01 -0.47 -5.34
CA GLU A 186 3.97 -1.63 -4.44
C GLU A 186 2.83 -2.60 -4.83
N ALA A 187 1.64 -2.08 -5.13
CA ALA A 187 0.50 -2.86 -5.56
C ALA A 187 0.73 -3.51 -6.94
N SER A 188 1.38 -2.81 -7.87
CA SER A 188 1.69 -3.34 -9.20
C SER A 188 2.71 -4.47 -9.11
N TYR A 189 3.73 -4.33 -8.25
CA TYR A 189 4.65 -5.41 -7.94
C TYR A 189 3.91 -6.65 -7.42
N LEU A 190 3.00 -6.50 -6.46
CA LEU A 190 2.22 -7.63 -5.95
C LEU A 190 1.35 -8.28 -7.03
N CYS A 191 0.79 -7.48 -7.95
CA CYS A 191 0.04 -8.02 -9.07
C CYS A 191 0.90 -8.91 -9.97
N VAL A 192 2.11 -8.45 -10.30
CA VAL A 192 3.05 -9.21 -11.14
C VAL A 192 3.58 -10.45 -10.41
N ALA A 193 3.95 -10.30 -9.14
CA ALA A 193 4.56 -11.38 -8.35
C ALA A 193 3.57 -12.51 -8.01
N ILE A 194 2.30 -12.17 -7.73
CA ILE A 194 1.26 -13.15 -7.38
C ILE A 194 0.56 -13.69 -8.64
N GLY A 195 0.39 -12.85 -9.67
CA GLY A 195 -0.38 -13.12 -10.88
C GLY A 195 -1.76 -12.46 -10.89
N PHE A 196 -2.22 -12.13 -12.10
CA PHE A 196 -3.53 -11.50 -12.37
C PHE A 196 -4.65 -12.51 -12.62
N CYS A 197 -4.46 -13.50 -13.49
CA CYS A 197 -5.51 -14.44 -13.92
C CYS A 197 -5.48 -15.78 -13.18
N SER A 198 -4.29 -16.29 -12.84
CA SER A 198 -4.11 -17.44 -11.96
C SER A 198 -3.19 -17.01 -10.81
N SER A 199 -3.67 -17.18 -9.58
CA SER A 199 -2.83 -16.89 -8.43
C SER A 199 -1.82 -18.02 -8.28
N ARG A 200 -0.52 -17.70 -8.41
CA ARG A 200 0.57 -18.68 -8.23
C ARG A 200 0.63 -19.21 -6.80
N TYR A 201 0.02 -18.50 -5.85
CA TYR A 201 0.10 -18.77 -4.43
C TYR A 201 -1.30 -18.75 -3.79
N SER A 202 -1.63 -19.80 -3.02
CA SER A 202 -2.83 -19.81 -2.18
C SER A 202 -2.84 -18.62 -1.19
N ALA A 203 -4.01 -18.02 -0.95
CA ALA A 203 -4.21 -17.00 0.07
C ALA A 203 -3.68 -17.41 1.46
N ARG A 204 -3.68 -18.72 1.77
CA ARG A 204 -3.12 -19.26 3.02
C ARG A 204 -1.59 -19.10 3.09
N LYS A 205 -0.89 -19.29 1.97
CA LYS A 205 0.57 -19.08 1.88
C LYS A 205 0.93 -17.59 1.96
N LEU A 206 0.05 -16.72 1.46
CA LEU A 206 0.23 -15.26 1.47
C LEU A 206 -0.23 -14.57 2.76
N SER A 207 -0.84 -15.31 3.69
CA SER A 207 -1.25 -14.75 4.98
C SER A 207 -0.04 -14.33 5.81
N LEU A 208 -0.13 -13.14 6.41
CA LEU A 208 0.89 -12.59 7.30
C LEU A 208 0.81 -13.13 8.73
N SER A 209 -0.34 -13.71 9.12
CA SER A 209 -0.66 -14.07 10.50
C SER A 209 -0.38 -15.54 10.84
N ARG A 210 -0.01 -16.38 9.88
CA ARG A 210 0.27 -17.80 10.14
C ARG A 210 1.68 -18.16 9.68
N PRO A 211 2.61 -18.51 10.59
CA PRO A 211 3.65 -19.45 10.19
C PRO A 211 2.94 -20.70 9.69
N THR A 212 3.37 -21.24 8.57
CA THR A 212 3.00 -22.58 8.12
C THR A 212 3.59 -23.59 9.11
N PHE A 213 3.03 -23.62 10.32
CA PHE A 213 3.25 -24.68 11.28
C PHE A 213 2.57 -25.89 10.66
N ASN A 214 3.35 -26.63 9.87
CA ASN A 214 2.91 -27.88 9.31
C ASN A 214 2.83 -28.81 10.52
N LEU A 215 1.65 -28.86 11.14
CA LEU A 215 1.42 -29.54 12.42
C LEU A 215 1.89 -31.00 12.34
N ARG A 216 1.76 -31.60 11.15
CA ARG A 216 2.34 -32.89 10.78
C ARG A 216 3.87 -32.94 10.85
N ALA A 217 4.59 -31.95 10.31
CA ALA A 217 6.06 -31.91 10.37
C ALA A 217 6.57 -31.62 11.79
N ALA A 218 5.87 -30.78 12.55
CA ALA A 218 6.17 -30.52 13.96
C ALA A 218 5.91 -31.75 14.83
N LEU A 219 4.80 -32.47 14.57
CA LEU A 219 4.50 -33.75 15.24
C LEU A 219 5.51 -34.82 14.87
N LEU A 220 5.93 -34.95 13.60
CA LEU A 220 6.95 -35.92 13.18
C LEU A 220 8.35 -35.63 13.74
N ALA A 221 8.65 -34.36 14.06
CA ALA A 221 9.89 -33.98 14.71
C ALA A 221 9.89 -34.26 16.23
N HIS A 222 8.72 -34.32 16.88
CA HIS A 222 8.59 -34.65 18.31
C HIS A 222 8.21 -36.11 18.56
N PHE A 223 7.53 -36.75 17.61
CA PHE A 223 7.17 -38.16 17.58
C PHE A 223 7.68 -38.75 16.26
N PRO A 224 8.99 -39.03 16.14
CA PRO A 224 9.51 -39.72 14.97
C PRO A 224 8.80 -41.07 14.87
N VAL A 225 8.16 -41.34 13.72
CA VAL A 225 7.61 -42.67 13.44
C VAL A 225 8.81 -43.62 13.42
N HIS A 226 8.97 -44.42 14.48
CA HIS A 226 9.93 -45.50 14.45
C HIS A 226 9.54 -46.41 13.28
N PRO A 227 10.46 -46.69 12.34
CA PRO A 227 10.23 -47.79 11.41
C PRO A 227 10.09 -49.03 12.28
N GLN A 228 8.89 -49.63 12.31
CA GLN A 228 8.73 -50.94 12.91
C GLN A 228 9.67 -51.88 12.17
N SER A 229 10.75 -52.24 12.83
CA SER A 229 11.61 -53.35 12.46
C SER A 229 10.81 -54.64 12.66
N THR A 230 10.09 -55.08 11.63
CA THR A 230 9.60 -56.45 11.55
C THR A 230 9.76 -56.95 10.12
N SER A 231 10.95 -57.53 9.89
CA SER A 231 11.24 -58.80 9.21
C SER A 231 10.38 -59.28 8.02
N PRO A 232 11.02 -59.88 7.00
CA PRO A 232 10.39 -60.30 5.75
C PRO A 232 9.56 -61.58 5.97
N THR A 233 8.28 -61.55 5.58
CA THR A 233 7.50 -62.78 5.38
C THR A 233 7.49 -63.18 3.91
N PRO A 234 7.56 -64.49 3.62
CA PRO A 234 8.08 -65.03 2.37
C PRO A 234 7.08 -64.98 1.22
N LYS A 235 7.63 -64.95 -0.01
CA LYS A 235 6.93 -65.28 -1.26
C LYS A 235 6.10 -66.56 -1.07
N ARG A 236 4.78 -66.48 -1.28
CA ARG A 236 3.95 -67.66 -1.55
C ARG A 236 3.54 -67.64 -3.03
N SER A 237 4.07 -68.62 -3.77
CA SER A 237 3.79 -68.89 -5.17
C SER A 237 2.56 -69.80 -5.34
N ARG A 238 1.75 -69.51 -6.38
CA ARG A 238 0.76 -70.37 -7.11
C ARG A 238 -0.43 -70.90 -6.28
N PHE A 239 -1.67 -70.91 -6.78
CA PHE A 239 -2.17 -71.63 -7.97
C PHE A 239 -3.45 -71.01 -8.56
N ALA A 240 -3.70 -71.36 -9.82
CA ALA A 240 -4.87 -71.07 -10.65
C ALA A 240 -6.15 -71.80 -10.22
N VAL A 241 -7.31 -71.22 -10.52
CA VAL A 241 -8.40 -71.77 -11.36
C VAL A 241 -9.05 -70.60 -12.10
#